data_AF-A0A150UMQ5-F1
#
_entry.id   AF-A0A150UMQ5-F1
#
_cell.length_a   1.000
_cell.length_b   1.000
_cell.length_c   1.000
_cell.angle_alpha   90.00
_cell.angle_beta   90.00
_cell.angle_gamma   90.00
#
_symmetry.space_group_name_H-M   'P 1'
#
loop_
_entity.id
_entity.type
_entity.pdbx_description
1 polymer ?
#
loop_
_entity_poly.entity_id
_entity_poly.type
_entity_poly.pdbx_seq_one_letter_code
_entity_poly.pdbx_strand_id
1 'polypeptide(L)' 'MAPVVKACFAEMQVKLKQARQIAKAAEACAEAGSLEEAVQLSMGIEQLIYDADRLHDAVMLLGRMITADR' A
#
# COMPACT_ATOMS: atom_id res chain seq x y z
N MET A 1 -14.55 -3.94 -17.33
CA MET A 1 -13.28 -3.59 -16.65
C MET A 1 -13.41 -2.48 -15.60
N ALA A 2 -14.31 -1.49 -15.74
CA ALA A 2 -14.44 -0.40 -14.75
C ALA A 2 -14.64 -0.83 -13.28
N PRO A 3 -15.46 -1.86 -12.95
CA PRO A 3 -15.58 -2.34 -11.57
C PRO A 3 -14.28 -2.91 -10.98
N VAL A 4 -13.48 -3.60 -11.82
CA VAL A 4 -12.21 -4.21 -11.41
C VAL A 4 -11.17 -3.13 -11.11
N VAL A 5 -11.06 -2.12 -11.97
CA VAL A 5 -10.17 -0.97 -11.75
C VAL A 5 -10.52 -0.24 -10.44
N LYS A 6 -11.82 -0.03 -10.16
CA LYS A 6 -12.27 0.55 -8.89
C LYS A 6 -11.91 -0.32 -7.68
N ALA A 7 -12.03 -1.63 -7.79
CA ALA A 7 -11.65 -2.56 -6.72
C ALA A 7 -10.14 -2.48 -6.41
N CYS A 8 -9.28 -2.40 -7.44
CA CYS A 8 -7.84 -2.20 -7.24
C CYS A 8 -7.55 -0.90 -6.48
N PHE A 9 -8.21 0.21 -6.84
CA PHE A 9 -8.06 1.48 -6.12
C PHE A 9 -8.51 1.39 -4.66
N ALA A 10 -9.65 0.74 -4.39
CA ALA A 10 -10.12 0.55 -3.03
C ALA A 10 -9.14 -0.27 -2.19
N GLU A 11 -8.62 -1.37 -2.75
CA GLU A 11 -7.66 -2.23 -2.02
C GLU A 11 -6.31 -1.51 -1.80
N MET A 12 -5.82 -0.74 -2.78
CA MET A 12 -4.64 0.11 -2.59
C MET A 12 -4.83 1.09 -1.43
N GLN A 13 -6.00 1.74 -1.33
CA GLN A 13 -6.29 2.64 -0.21
C GLN A 13 -6.26 1.91 1.13
N VAL A 14 -6.76 0.67 1.19
CA VAL A 14 -6.71 -0.15 2.41
C VAL A 14 -5.27 -0.43 2.81
N LYS A 15 -4.43 -0.94 1.88
CA LYS A 15 -3.02 -1.26 2.16
C LYS A 15 -2.22 -0.03 2.60
N LEU A 16 -2.36 1.08 1.87
CA LEU A 16 -1.65 2.32 2.19
C LEU A 16 -2.10 2.91 3.53
N LYS A 17 -3.38 2.80 3.87
CA LYS A 17 -3.89 3.25 5.18
C LYS A 17 -3.32 2.40 6.32
N GLN A 18 -3.20 1.09 6.14
CA GLN A 18 -2.57 0.19 7.10
C GLN A 18 -1.08 0.50 7.25
N ALA A 19 -0.35 0.68 6.15
CA ALA A 19 1.06 1.06 6.16
C ALA A 19 1.29 2.37 6.92
N ARG A 20 0.43 3.37 6.69
CA ARG A 20 0.46 4.64 7.43
C ARG A 20 0.21 4.46 8.93
N GLN A 21 -0.68 3.54 9.33
CA GLN A 21 -0.92 3.28 10.76
C GLN A 21 0.31 2.66 11.43
N ILE A 22 0.98 1.73 10.76
CA ILE A 22 2.23 1.13 11.25
C ILE A 22 3.33 2.20 11.34
N ALA A 23 3.49 3.02 10.31
CA ALA A 23 4.46 4.11 10.31
C ALA A 23 4.26 5.08 11.48
N LYS A 24 3.00 5.45 11.77
CA LYS A 24 2.67 6.30 12.93
C LYS A 24 3.01 5.64 14.27
N ALA A 25 2.79 4.34 14.41
CA ALA A 25 3.15 3.62 15.63
C ALA A 25 4.68 3.56 15.80
N ALA A 26 5.41 3.26 14.72
CA ALA A 26 6.88 3.27 14.73
C ALA A 26 7.45 4.66 15.05
N GLU A 27 6.88 5.73 14.48
CA GLU A 27 7.24 7.12 14.79
C GLU A 27 7.06 7.43 16.28
N ALA A 28 5.89 7.09 16.86
CA ALA A 28 5.64 7.29 18.29
C ALA A 28 6.61 6.52 19.20
N CYS A 29 6.96 5.27 18.83
CA CYS A 29 7.99 4.50 19.56
C CYS A 29 9.37 5.16 19.47
N ALA A 30 9.74 5.68 18.30
CA ALA A 30 11.01 6.37 18.12
C ALA A 30 11.06 7.67 18.94
N GLU A 31 9.99 8.46 18.96
CA GLU A 31 9.86 9.67 19.77
C GLU A 31 9.95 9.38 21.28
N ALA A 32 9.45 8.22 21.72
CA ALA A 32 9.56 7.74 23.10
C ALA A 32 10.97 7.18 23.45
N GLY A 33 11.90 7.11 22.50
CA GLY A 33 13.25 6.60 22.67
C GLY A 33 13.41 5.09 22.43
N SER A 34 12.33 4.38 22.08
CA SER A 34 12.32 2.94 21.78
C SER A 34 12.68 2.67 20.31
N LEU A 35 13.91 2.96 19.89
CA LEU A 35 14.34 2.87 18.49
C LEU A 35 14.30 1.44 17.91
N GLU A 36 14.68 0.42 18.68
CA GLU A 36 14.66 -0.97 18.21
C GLU A 36 13.23 -1.45 17.93
N GLU A 37 12.30 -1.11 18.83
CA GLU A 37 10.87 -1.41 18.65
C GLU A 37 10.29 -0.65 17.44
N ALA A 38 10.68 0.61 17.25
CA ALA A 38 10.27 1.39 16.08
C ALA A 38 10.72 0.74 14.76
N VAL A 39 11.97 0.27 14.68
CA VAL A 39 12.49 -0.46 13.52
C VAL A 39 11.70 -1.75 13.30
N GLN A 40 11.53 -2.57 14.35
CA GLN A 40 10.76 -3.81 14.25
C GLN A 40 9.32 -3.57 13.78
N LEU A 41 8.63 -2.57 14.32
CA LEU A 41 7.28 -2.20 13.88
C LEU A 41 7.26 -1.78 12.42
N SER A 42 8.22 -0.95 11.99
CA SER A 42 8.30 -0.44 10.61
C SER A 42 8.41 -1.56 9.57
N MET A 43 8.98 -2.73 9.92
CA MET A 43 9.09 -3.87 9.02
C MET A 43 7.72 -4.38 8.53
N GLY A 44 6.64 -4.13 9.28
CA GLY A 44 5.27 -4.44 8.86
C GLY A 44 4.77 -3.63 7.65
N ILE A 45 5.50 -2.60 7.22
CA ILE A 45 5.14 -1.74 6.07
C ILE A 45 5.47 -2.41 4.73
N GLU A 46 6.56 -3.17 4.65
CA GLU A 46 7.13 -3.67 3.38
C GLU A 46 6.10 -4.42 2.54
N GLN A 47 5.43 -5.41 3.16
CA GLN A 47 4.43 -6.22 2.47
C GLN A 47 3.25 -5.38 1.96
N LEU A 48 2.83 -4.36 2.71
CA LEU A 48 1.71 -3.50 2.34
C LEU A 48 2.05 -2.59 1.16
N ILE A 49 3.28 -2.09 1.09
CA ILE A 49 3.76 -1.30 -0.04
C ILE A 49 3.90 -2.18 -1.28
N TYR A 50 4.47 -3.38 -1.13
CA TYR A 50 4.57 -4.35 -2.22
C TYR A 50 3.19 -4.72 -2.79
N ASP A 51 2.21 -5.00 -1.93
CA ASP A 51 0.84 -5.31 -2.37
C ASP A 51 0.18 -4.13 -3.10
N ALA A 52 0.38 -2.90 -2.61
CA ALA A 52 -0.15 -1.69 -3.24
C ALA A 52 0.47 -1.44 -4.62
N ASP A 53 1.77 -1.65 -4.76
CA ASP A 53 2.49 -1.51 -6.05
C ASP A 53 1.99 -2.53 -7.08
N ARG A 54 1.79 -3.79 -6.68
CA ARG A 54 1.22 -4.81 -7.58
C ARG A 54 -0.19 -4.49 -8.05
N LEU A 55 -1.00 -3.87 -7.18
CA LEU A 55 -2.33 -3.40 -7.57
C LEU A 55 -2.24 -2.23 -8.54
N HIS A 56 -1.24 -1.35 -8.39
CA HIS A 56 -0.96 -0.28 -9.35
C HIS A 56 -0.58 -0.84 -10.72
N ASP A 57 0.35 -1.81 -10.77
CA ASP A 57 0.72 -2.52 -11.99
C ASP A 57 -0.49 -3.15 -12.70
N ALA A 58 -1.37 -3.78 -11.94
CA ALA A 58 -2.60 -4.36 -12.48
C ALA A 58 -3.52 -3.30 -13.10
N VAL A 59 -3.69 -2.14 -12.45
CA VAL A 59 -4.45 -1.02 -13.00
C VAL A 59 -3.84 -0.51 -14.31
N MET A 60 -2.50 -0.40 -14.37
CA MET A 60 -1.80 0.04 -15.58
C MET A 60 -1.99 -0.94 -16.74
N LEU A 61 -1.92 -2.25 -16.48
CA LEU A 61 -2.20 -3.28 -17.48
C LEU A 61 -3.65 -3.21 -17.97
N LEU A 62 -4.62 -3.15 -17.05
CA LEU A 62 -6.04 -3.02 -17.39
C LEU A 62 -6.31 -1.75 -18.20
N GLY A 63 -5.68 -0.64 -17.85
CA GLY A 63 -5.77 0.62 -18.59
C GLY A 63 -5.33 0.46 -20.05
N ARG A 64 -4.20 -0.20 -20.28
CA ARG A 64 -3.70 -0.50 -21.63
C ARG A 64 -4.66 -1.38 -22.42
N MET A 65 -5.26 -2.39 -21.79
CA MET A 65 -6.25 -3.26 -22.44
C MET A 65 -7.50 -2.48 -22.84
N ILE A 66 -8.02 -1.61 -21.96
CA ILE A 66 -9.18 -0.75 -22.25
C ILE A 66 -8.91 0.15 -23.45
N THR A 67 -7.69 0.66 -23.59
CA THR A 67 -7.32 1.52 -24.72
C THR A 67 -7.04 0.75 -26.01
N ALA A 68 -6.62 -0.52 -25.91
CA ALA A 68 -6.32 -1.36 -27.08
C ALA A 68 -7.58 -1.97 -27.72
N ASP A 69 -8.66 -2.16 -26.95
CA ASP A 69 -9.96 -2.65 -27.42
C ASP A 69 -10.88 -1.53 -27.99
N ARG A 70 -10.35 -0.31 -28.17
CA ARG A 70 -11.10 0.84 -28.72
C ARG A 70 -10.78 1.14 -30.17
#